data_AF-A0A3P7LFM7-F1
#
_entry.id   AF-A0A3P7LFM7-F1
#
_cell.length_a   1.000
_cell.length_b   1.000
_cell.length_c   1.000
_cell.angle_alpha   90.00
_cell.angle_beta   90.00
_cell.angle_gamma   90.00
#
_symmetry.space_group_name_H-M   'P 1'
#
loop_
_entity.id
_entity.type
_entity.pdbx_description
1 polymer ?
#
loop_
_entity_poly.entity_id
_entity_poly.type
_entity_poly.pdbx_seq_one_letter_code
_entity_poly.pdbx_strand_id
1 'polypeptide(L)'
;MDSQETRLFEEEPALIRCLPALNNLRMAGELSDMTIELQDSTELRMHKIIFVSKIPSLRDAVCGTPNDKNTVLKWPNVSPDVARALTDYVYTGQLEISEDSAYGLMVLSKQLVLPKVEEWVAAFMASSRLLGHIINWIACPALRADKECPFNRNRRESLSSICLLGAPVTSGKLVMCRYDAESNTLEQLADITDRRNATFLAAEGKL
;
A
#
# COMPACT_ATOMS: atom_id res chain seq x y z
N MET A 1 -0.27 19.47 6.91
CA MET A 1 -0.15 18.81 5.60
C MET A 1 -0.27 17.33 5.89
N ASP A 2 -1.41 16.72 5.56
CA ASP A 2 -1.55 15.27 5.64
C ASP A 2 -0.64 14.65 4.58
N SER A 3 0.37 13.90 5.00
CA SER A 3 1.07 12.99 4.10
C SER A 3 0.16 11.79 3.88
N GLN A 4 -0.42 11.68 2.69
CA GLN A 4 -1.10 10.46 2.28
C GLN A 4 -0.12 9.30 2.30
N GLU A 5 -0.52 8.18 2.91
CA GLU A 5 0.28 6.96 2.93
C GLU A 5 0.22 6.31 1.55
N THR A 6 1.34 6.34 0.84
CA THR A 6 1.51 5.65 -0.43
C THR A 6 2.21 4.32 -0.22
N ARG A 7 1.71 3.25 -0.85
CA ARG A 7 2.36 1.93 -0.79
C ARG A 7 2.72 1.40 -2.17
N LEU A 8 3.87 0.72 -2.22
CA LEU A 8 4.41 0.07 -3.40
C LEU A 8 4.17 -1.44 -3.34
N PHE A 9 3.69 -1.99 -4.43
CA PHE A 9 3.67 -3.42 -4.73
C PHE A 9 4.62 -3.72 -5.88
N GLU A 10 5.26 -4.88 -5.88
CA GLU A 10 6.02 -5.38 -7.03
C GLU A 10 5.70 -6.85 -7.26
N GLU A 11 5.33 -7.20 -8.50
CA GLU A 11 5.07 -8.56 -8.92
C GLU A 11 6.30 -9.15 -9.63
N GLU A 12 6.80 -10.27 -9.10
CA GLU A 12 7.89 -11.04 -9.72
C GLU A 12 7.37 -12.12 -10.70
N PRO A 13 8.00 -12.29 -11.88
CA PRO A 13 9.09 -11.48 -12.40
C PRO A 13 8.59 -10.13 -12.97
N ALA A 14 9.24 -9.05 -12.56
CA ALA A 14 8.91 -7.70 -13.02
C ALA A 14 9.55 -7.42 -14.40
N LEU A 15 8.76 -7.03 -15.41
CA LEU A 15 9.23 -6.83 -16.78
C LEU A 15 10.39 -5.82 -16.87
N ILE A 16 10.37 -4.79 -16.01
CA ILE A 16 11.42 -3.77 -15.93
C ILE A 16 12.78 -4.31 -15.52
N ARG A 17 12.84 -5.44 -14.81
CA ARG A 17 14.11 -6.05 -14.43
C ARG A 17 14.83 -6.67 -15.63
N CYS A 18 14.08 -7.07 -16.64
CA CYS A 18 14.61 -7.67 -17.86
C CYS A 18 14.74 -6.67 -19.02
N LEU A 19 13.74 -5.78 -19.17
CA LEU A 19 13.59 -4.91 -20.34
C LEU A 19 13.14 -3.49 -19.94
N PRO A 20 13.95 -2.74 -19.17
CA PRO A 20 13.59 -1.40 -18.70
C PRO A 20 13.37 -0.39 -19.83
N ALA A 21 14.04 -0.59 -20.97
CA ALA A 21 13.90 0.26 -22.15
C ALA A 21 12.46 0.29 -22.72
N LEU A 22 11.64 -0.74 -22.47
CA LEU A 22 10.23 -0.74 -22.91
C LEU A 22 9.42 0.36 -22.24
N ASN A 23 9.72 0.66 -20.97
CA ASN A 23 9.08 1.76 -20.27
C ASN A 23 9.53 3.11 -20.82
N ASN A 24 10.81 3.26 -21.18
CA ASN A 24 11.33 4.48 -21.79
C ASN A 24 10.65 4.76 -23.14
N LEU A 25 10.49 3.73 -23.98
CA LEU A 25 9.76 3.85 -25.24
C LEU A 25 8.31 4.31 -25.03
N ARG A 26 7.61 3.74 -24.02
CA ARG A 26 6.26 4.18 -23.65
C ARG A 26 6.25 5.65 -23.25
N MET A 27 7.13 6.07 -22.35
CA MET A 27 7.18 7.46 -21.86
C MET A 27 7.51 8.46 -22.97
N ALA A 28 8.29 8.05 -23.98
CA ALA A 28 8.57 8.83 -25.17
C ALA A 28 7.43 8.79 -26.23
N GLY A 29 6.41 7.92 -26.04
CA GLY A 29 5.35 7.69 -27.02
C GLY A 29 5.81 6.98 -28.30
N GLU A 30 7.03 6.44 -28.30
CA GLU A 30 7.63 5.73 -29.43
C GLU A 30 7.00 4.35 -29.59
N LEU A 31 6.86 3.89 -30.84
CA LEU A 31 6.33 2.56 -31.20
C LEU A 31 4.96 2.21 -30.59
N SER A 32 4.24 3.20 -30.07
CA SER A 32 2.94 3.00 -29.44
C SER A 32 1.84 2.85 -30.50
N ASP A 33 1.15 1.72 -30.47
CA ASP A 33 0.10 1.29 -31.38
C ASP A 33 -1.30 1.23 -30.71
N MET A 34 -1.40 1.70 -29.47
CA MET A 34 -2.63 1.81 -28.69
C MET A 34 -2.68 3.11 -27.88
N THR A 35 -3.90 3.61 -27.68
CA THR A 35 -4.21 4.67 -26.72
C THR A 35 -5.31 4.23 -25.75
N ILE A 36 -5.20 4.61 -24.47
CA ILE A 36 -6.31 4.59 -23.52
C ILE A 36 -6.84 6.01 -23.37
N GLU A 37 -8.13 6.19 -23.65
CA GLU A 37 -8.85 7.46 -23.51
C GLU A 37 -9.59 7.50 -22.17
N LEU A 38 -9.31 8.52 -21.36
CA LEU A 38 -9.94 8.78 -20.06
C LEU A 38 -11.07 9.82 -20.18
N GLN A 39 -11.82 10.04 -19.09
CA GLN A 39 -13.01 10.90 -19.06
C GLN A 39 -12.74 12.37 -19.43
N ASP A 40 -11.56 12.87 -19.13
CA ASP A 40 -11.11 14.25 -19.33
C ASP A 40 -10.37 14.45 -20.67
N SER A 41 -10.56 13.53 -21.61
CA SER A 41 -9.79 13.46 -22.86
C SER A 41 -8.27 13.29 -22.65
N THR A 42 -7.83 12.91 -21.45
CA THR A 42 -6.45 12.48 -21.23
C THR A 42 -6.22 11.18 -21.98
N GLU A 43 -5.12 11.14 -22.74
CA GLU A 43 -4.71 9.99 -23.52
C GLU A 43 -3.42 9.38 -22.96
N LEU A 44 -3.45 8.08 -22.71
CA LEU A 44 -2.26 7.31 -22.33
C LEU A 44 -1.83 6.46 -23.53
N ARG A 45 -0.63 6.69 -24.06
CA ARG A 45 -0.06 5.91 -25.17
C ARG A 45 0.63 4.66 -24.65
N MET A 46 0.45 3.54 -25.34
CA MET A 46 1.03 2.26 -24.93
C MET A 46 1.16 1.28 -26.09
N HIS A 47 1.79 0.15 -25.81
CA HIS A 47 2.07 -0.91 -26.77
C HIS A 47 1.11 -2.08 -26.54
N LYS A 48 0.32 -2.44 -27.56
CA LYS A 48 -0.67 -3.53 -27.51
C LYS A 48 -0.06 -4.80 -26.94
N ILE A 49 1.11 -5.18 -27.47
CA ILE A 49 1.79 -6.44 -27.11
C ILE A 49 2.12 -6.51 -25.62
N ILE A 50 2.58 -5.41 -25.01
CA ILE A 50 2.91 -5.38 -23.59
C ILE A 50 1.62 -5.41 -22.76
N PHE A 51 0.65 -4.59 -23.15
CA PHE A 51 -0.62 -4.44 -22.43
C PHE A 51 -1.44 -5.74 -22.39
N VAL A 52 -1.67 -6.40 -23.52
CA VAL A 52 -2.43 -7.67 -23.57
C VAL A 52 -1.67 -8.85 -22.98
N SER A 53 -0.33 -8.79 -22.92
CA SER A 53 0.48 -9.82 -22.26
C SER A 53 0.32 -9.76 -20.75
N LYS A 54 0.17 -8.56 -20.18
CA LYS A 54 -0.06 -8.38 -18.75
C LYS A 54 -1.54 -8.47 -18.36
N ILE A 55 -2.45 -8.11 -19.26
CA ILE A 55 -3.90 -8.09 -19.01
C ILE A 55 -4.61 -8.95 -20.08
N PRO A 56 -4.57 -10.29 -19.95
CA PRO A 56 -5.08 -11.20 -20.98
C PRO A 56 -6.58 -11.05 -21.26
N SER A 57 -7.37 -10.60 -20.27
CA SER A 57 -8.81 -10.38 -20.37
C SER A 57 -9.18 -9.33 -21.44
N LEU A 58 -8.25 -8.44 -21.81
CA LEU A 58 -8.48 -7.42 -22.84
C LEU A 58 -8.03 -7.83 -24.24
N ARG A 59 -7.50 -9.06 -24.42
CA ARG A 59 -6.97 -9.52 -25.71
C ARG A 59 -7.97 -9.32 -26.85
N ASP A 60 -9.21 -9.73 -26.69
CA ASP A 60 -10.21 -9.64 -27.77
C ASP A 60 -10.61 -8.19 -28.05
N ALA A 61 -10.73 -7.36 -27.01
CA ALA A 61 -11.02 -5.93 -27.15
C ALA A 61 -9.90 -5.16 -27.88
N VAL A 62 -8.66 -5.64 -27.76
CA VAL A 62 -7.47 -4.97 -28.30
C VAL A 62 -7.04 -5.52 -29.67
N CYS A 63 -7.15 -6.84 -29.86
CA CYS A 63 -6.67 -7.54 -31.05
C CYS A 63 -7.79 -7.91 -32.03
N GLY A 64 -9.06 -7.65 -31.69
CA GLY A 64 -10.23 -8.09 -32.47
C GLY A 64 -10.36 -7.51 -33.88
N THR A 65 -9.67 -6.41 -34.20
CA THR A 65 -9.67 -5.80 -35.55
C THR A 65 -8.24 -5.74 -36.12
N PRO A 66 -7.89 -6.62 -37.09
CA PRO A 66 -6.54 -6.73 -37.64
C PRO A 66 -6.01 -5.47 -38.35
N ASN A 67 -6.88 -4.53 -38.71
CA ASN A 67 -6.53 -3.39 -39.57
C ASN A 67 -6.46 -2.04 -38.84
N ASP A 68 -6.65 -2.01 -37.51
CA ASP A 68 -6.64 -0.78 -36.73
C ASP A 68 -5.24 -0.45 -36.23
N LYS A 69 -4.58 0.49 -36.93
CA LYS A 69 -3.23 0.96 -36.57
C LYS A 69 -3.21 1.74 -35.25
N ASN A 70 -4.35 2.31 -34.83
CA ASN A 70 -4.52 3.03 -33.57
C ASN A 70 -5.73 2.49 -32.81
N THR A 71 -5.55 1.41 -32.05
CA THR A 71 -6.60 0.91 -31.17
C THR A 71 -6.81 1.89 -30.02
N VAL A 72 -8.05 2.36 -29.82
CA VAL A 72 -8.43 3.22 -28.70
C VAL A 72 -9.30 2.42 -27.72
N LEU A 73 -8.83 2.27 -26.49
CA LEU A 73 -9.60 1.69 -25.39
C LEU A 73 -10.16 2.81 -24.52
N LYS A 74 -11.47 2.80 -24.26
CA LYS A 74 -12.14 3.86 -23.50
C LYS A 74 -12.36 3.46 -22.04
N TRP A 75 -11.87 4.28 -21.11
CA TRP A 75 -12.06 4.12 -19.67
C TRP A 75 -12.74 5.36 -19.06
N PRO A 76 -14.04 5.59 -19.38
CA PRO A 76 -14.74 6.83 -19.02
C PRO A 76 -14.99 7.00 -17.52
N ASN A 77 -14.81 5.96 -16.71
CA ASN A 77 -15.04 5.97 -15.26
C ASN A 77 -13.77 5.66 -14.46
N VAL A 78 -12.59 5.69 -15.09
CA VAL A 78 -11.31 5.44 -14.42
C VAL A 78 -10.59 6.78 -14.26
N SER A 79 -10.21 7.11 -13.04
CA SER A 79 -9.47 8.34 -12.77
C SER A 79 -8.05 8.27 -13.38
N PRO A 80 -7.45 9.41 -13.74
CA PRO A 80 -6.08 9.46 -14.24
C PRO A 80 -5.05 8.81 -13.33
N ASP A 81 -5.19 8.91 -12.00
CA ASP A 81 -4.26 8.31 -11.05
C ASP A 81 -4.34 6.77 -11.05
N VAL A 82 -5.57 6.22 -11.11
CA VAL A 82 -5.79 4.77 -11.19
C VAL A 82 -5.28 4.23 -12.53
N ALA A 83 -5.58 4.93 -13.63
CA ALA A 83 -5.11 4.55 -14.95
C ALA A 83 -3.58 4.57 -15.04
N ARG A 84 -2.93 5.64 -14.54
CA ARG A 84 -1.46 5.74 -14.48
C ARG A 84 -0.86 4.61 -13.67
N ALA A 85 -1.32 4.39 -12.44
CA ALA A 85 -0.82 3.31 -11.58
C ALA A 85 -0.89 1.94 -12.26
N LEU A 86 -2.02 1.61 -12.91
CA LEU A 86 -2.16 0.35 -13.64
C LEU A 86 -1.23 0.28 -14.86
N THR A 87 -1.11 1.36 -15.64
CA THR A 87 -0.22 1.39 -16.81
C THR A 87 1.24 1.29 -16.42
N ASP A 88 1.65 1.89 -15.30
CA ASP A 88 2.98 1.73 -14.76
C ASP A 88 3.19 0.27 -14.37
N TYR A 89 2.28 -0.33 -13.60
CA TYR A 89 2.32 -1.75 -13.26
C TYR A 89 2.47 -2.68 -14.47
N VAL A 90 1.83 -2.37 -15.60
CA VAL A 90 1.97 -3.17 -16.82
C VAL A 90 3.42 -3.22 -17.33
N TYR A 91 4.15 -2.11 -17.22
CA TYR A 91 5.52 -2.00 -17.72
C TYR A 91 6.57 -2.30 -16.66
N THR A 92 6.28 -1.97 -15.42
CA THR A 92 7.23 -2.04 -14.31
C THR A 92 7.03 -3.28 -13.45
N GLY A 93 5.85 -3.91 -13.49
CA GLY A 93 5.45 -4.87 -12.46
C GLY A 93 5.21 -4.21 -11.10
N GLN A 94 5.35 -2.89 -10.99
CA GLN A 94 5.22 -2.13 -9.76
C GLN A 94 3.96 -1.29 -9.75
N LEU A 95 3.28 -1.25 -8.62
CA LEU A 95 2.03 -0.54 -8.45
C LEU A 95 2.14 0.37 -7.22
N GLU A 96 1.86 1.65 -7.40
CA GLU A 96 1.90 2.66 -6.35
C GLU A 96 0.50 3.28 -6.19
N ILE A 97 -0.08 3.18 -4.99
CA ILE A 97 -1.43 3.71 -4.71
C ILE A 97 -1.50 4.45 -3.38
N SER A 98 -2.44 5.39 -3.32
CA SER A 98 -2.89 6.09 -2.12
C SER A 98 -4.30 5.62 -1.72
N GLU A 99 -4.81 6.10 -0.59
CA GLU A 99 -6.19 5.82 -0.16
C GLU A 99 -7.24 6.25 -1.20
N ASP A 100 -7.01 7.39 -1.87
CA ASP A 100 -7.94 7.95 -2.86
C ASP A 100 -8.01 7.10 -4.14
N SER A 101 -6.90 6.47 -4.54
CA SER A 101 -6.85 5.65 -5.76
C SER A 101 -7.19 4.18 -5.51
N ALA A 102 -7.11 3.70 -4.26
CA ALA A 102 -7.27 2.29 -3.93
C ALA A 102 -8.63 1.71 -4.32
N TYR A 103 -9.73 2.44 -4.07
CA TYR A 103 -11.07 1.95 -4.41
C TYR A 103 -11.24 1.81 -5.94
N GLY A 104 -10.81 2.82 -6.70
CA GLY A 104 -10.89 2.77 -8.16
C GLY A 104 -10.05 1.64 -8.73
N LEU A 105 -8.86 1.40 -8.18
CA LEU A 105 -8.01 0.29 -8.61
C LEU A 105 -8.60 -1.08 -8.25
N MET A 106 -9.21 -1.23 -7.07
CA MET A 106 -9.93 -2.46 -6.67
C MET A 106 -11.05 -2.83 -7.65
N VAL A 107 -11.84 -1.84 -8.08
CA VAL A 107 -12.90 -2.06 -9.07
C VAL A 107 -12.30 -2.45 -10.42
N LEU A 108 -11.27 -1.73 -10.86
CA LEU A 108 -10.62 -1.98 -12.15
C LEU A 108 -9.90 -3.35 -12.18
N SER A 109 -9.21 -3.74 -11.11
CA SER A 109 -8.51 -5.03 -11.04
C SER A 109 -9.48 -6.21 -11.15
N LYS A 110 -10.69 -6.09 -10.57
CA LYS A 110 -11.76 -7.09 -10.72
C LYS A 110 -12.27 -7.17 -12.15
N GLN A 111 -12.56 -6.02 -12.78
CA GLN A 111 -13.01 -5.96 -14.17
C GLN A 111 -11.98 -6.56 -15.13
N LEU A 112 -10.70 -6.34 -14.86
CA LEU A 112 -9.58 -6.80 -15.68
C LEU A 112 -9.08 -8.19 -15.30
N VAL A 113 -9.67 -8.84 -14.27
CA VAL A 113 -9.29 -10.17 -13.80
C VAL A 113 -7.80 -10.23 -13.39
N LEU A 114 -7.39 -9.32 -12.51
CA LEU A 114 -6.04 -9.21 -11.97
C LEU A 114 -6.01 -9.63 -10.48
N PRO A 115 -6.07 -10.94 -10.16
CA PRO A 115 -6.31 -11.42 -8.81
C PRO A 115 -5.21 -11.04 -7.81
N LYS A 116 -3.95 -11.01 -8.23
CA LYS A 116 -2.83 -10.59 -7.36
C LYS A 116 -2.91 -9.11 -6.99
N VAL A 117 -3.31 -8.26 -7.94
CA VAL A 117 -3.55 -6.84 -7.68
C VAL A 117 -4.76 -6.68 -6.77
N GLU A 118 -5.85 -7.42 -7.02
CA GLU A 118 -7.04 -7.41 -6.17
C GLU A 118 -6.71 -7.77 -4.71
N GLU A 119 -6.01 -8.89 -4.49
CA GLU A 119 -5.61 -9.35 -3.16
C GLU A 119 -4.77 -8.29 -2.44
N TRP A 120 -3.79 -7.73 -3.14
CA TRP A 120 -2.90 -6.71 -2.55
C TRP A 120 -3.65 -5.41 -2.21
N VAL A 121 -4.50 -4.90 -3.11
CA VAL A 121 -5.29 -3.68 -2.85
C VAL A 121 -6.28 -3.91 -1.71
N ALA A 122 -6.89 -5.10 -1.60
CA ALA A 122 -7.77 -5.44 -0.48
C ALA A 122 -7.02 -5.38 0.85
N ALA A 123 -5.81 -5.95 0.91
CA ALA A 123 -4.97 -5.94 2.09
C ALA A 123 -4.53 -4.51 2.46
N PHE A 124 -4.20 -3.67 1.48
CA PHE A 124 -3.91 -2.25 1.68
C PHE A 124 -5.10 -1.53 2.33
N MET A 125 -6.28 -1.60 1.70
CA MET A 125 -7.49 -0.93 2.20
C MET A 125 -7.88 -1.38 3.61
N ALA A 126 -7.77 -2.69 3.91
CA ALA A 126 -8.04 -3.22 5.24
C ALA A 126 -7.05 -2.69 6.29
N SER A 127 -5.76 -2.61 5.93
CA SER A 127 -4.70 -2.10 6.80
C SER A 127 -4.89 -0.61 7.10
N SER A 128 -5.13 0.21 6.07
CA SER A 128 -5.36 1.65 6.22
C SER A 128 -6.58 1.93 7.10
N ARG A 129 -7.67 1.18 6.91
CA ARG A 129 -8.85 1.29 7.77
C ARG A 129 -8.54 0.93 9.23
N LEU A 130 -7.84 -0.19 9.47
CA LEU A 130 -7.44 -0.59 10.83
C LEU A 130 -6.57 0.48 11.48
N LEU A 131 -5.59 1.02 10.75
CA LEU A 131 -4.72 2.09 11.23
C LEU A 131 -5.52 3.34 11.59
N GLY A 132 -6.47 3.76 10.75
CA GLY A 132 -7.38 4.87 11.05
C GLY A 132 -8.20 4.63 12.31
N HIS A 133 -8.71 3.41 12.52
CA HIS A 133 -9.38 3.06 13.79
C HIS A 133 -8.44 3.13 15.00
N ILE A 134 -7.19 2.67 14.88
CA ILE A 134 -6.20 2.73 15.96
C ILE A 134 -5.83 4.17 16.30
N ILE A 135 -5.55 5.00 15.29
CA ILE A 135 -5.21 6.42 15.47
C ILE A 135 -6.36 7.15 16.14
N ASN A 136 -7.59 6.99 15.65
CA ASN A 136 -8.77 7.61 16.25
C ASN A 136 -8.98 7.15 17.70
N TRP A 137 -8.74 5.86 17.96
CA TRP A 137 -8.79 5.35 19.33
C TRP A 137 -7.72 6.02 20.19
N ILE A 138 -6.45 6.09 19.77
CA ILE A 138 -5.31 6.65 20.50
C ILE A 138 -5.37 8.19 20.67
N ALA A 139 -5.93 8.91 19.72
CA ALA A 139 -5.95 10.38 19.74
C ALA A 139 -7.05 10.97 20.64
N CYS A 140 -8.12 10.21 20.93
CA CYS A 140 -9.29 10.73 21.66
C CYS A 140 -9.57 9.99 22.98
N PRO A 141 -8.78 10.21 24.06
CA PRO A 141 -8.99 9.58 25.37
C PRO A 141 -10.38 9.83 25.97
N ALA A 142 -10.96 11.01 25.74
CA ALA A 142 -12.28 11.38 26.26
C ALA A 142 -13.43 10.50 25.71
N LEU A 143 -13.26 9.89 24.53
CA LEU A 143 -14.25 8.98 23.95
C LEU A 143 -14.15 7.54 24.52
N ARG A 144 -13.17 7.28 25.41
CA ARG A 144 -12.86 5.95 25.96
C ARG A 144 -13.40 5.69 27.36
N ALA A 145 -13.85 6.71 28.10
CA ALA A 145 -14.03 6.63 29.56
C ALA A 145 -14.83 5.42 30.04
N ASP A 146 -15.75 4.89 29.24
CA ASP A 146 -16.58 3.72 29.57
C ASP A 146 -16.59 2.62 28.48
N LYS A 147 -15.64 2.63 27.53
CA LYS A 147 -15.61 1.67 26.42
C LYS A 147 -14.42 0.72 26.52
N GLU A 148 -14.68 -0.59 26.46
CA GLU A 148 -13.62 -1.58 26.30
C GLU A 148 -12.82 -1.34 25.01
N CYS A 149 -11.52 -1.57 25.07
CA CYS A 149 -10.64 -1.44 23.92
C CYS A 149 -11.07 -2.41 22.81
N PRO A 150 -11.47 -1.93 21.61
CA PRO A 150 -11.98 -2.79 20.54
C PRO A 150 -10.89 -3.72 19.98
N PHE A 151 -9.62 -3.40 20.22
CA PHE A 151 -8.47 -4.20 19.81
C PHE A 151 -8.09 -5.30 20.82
N ASN A 152 -8.81 -5.41 21.95
CA ASN A 152 -8.49 -6.32 23.04
C ASN A 152 -9.49 -7.48 23.20
N ARG A 153 -10.24 -7.83 22.13
CA ARG A 153 -11.23 -8.93 22.16
C ARG A 153 -10.61 -10.30 22.41
N ASN A 154 -9.38 -10.51 21.95
CA ASN A 154 -8.57 -11.67 22.28
C ASN A 154 -7.50 -11.22 23.27
N ARG A 155 -7.87 -11.10 24.55
CA ARG A 155 -6.89 -10.78 25.60
C ARG A 155 -5.76 -11.80 25.50
N ARG A 156 -4.55 -11.32 25.26
CA ARG A 156 -3.36 -12.09 25.64
C ARG A 156 -3.43 -12.32 27.14
N GLU A 157 -2.83 -13.40 27.64
CA GLU A 157 -2.64 -13.57 29.09
C GLU A 157 -2.07 -12.28 29.68
N SER A 158 -2.48 -11.94 30.91
CA SER A 158 -2.11 -10.69 31.55
C SER A 158 -0.60 -10.49 31.45
N LEU A 159 -0.18 -9.46 30.73
CA LEU A 159 1.22 -9.07 30.69
C LEU A 159 1.58 -8.56 32.09
N SER A 160 2.38 -9.32 32.83
CA SER A 160 2.90 -8.88 34.13
C SER A 160 3.79 -7.65 34.00
N SER A 161 4.47 -7.51 32.84
CA SER A 161 5.24 -6.31 32.54
C SER A 161 5.27 -5.95 31.05
N ILE A 162 5.35 -4.65 30.78
CA ILE A 162 5.37 -4.02 29.46
C ILE A 162 6.65 -3.19 29.36
N CYS A 163 7.47 -3.38 28.31
CA CYS A 163 8.62 -2.51 28.06
C CYS A 163 8.23 -1.35 27.14
N LEU A 164 8.48 -0.13 27.58
CA LEU A 164 8.23 1.12 26.88
C LEU A 164 9.56 1.73 26.44
N LEU A 165 9.59 2.27 25.22
CA LEU A 165 10.76 2.92 24.65
C LEU A 165 10.35 4.30 24.16
N GLY A 166 10.97 5.34 24.70
CA GLY A 166 10.57 6.71 24.39
C GLY A 166 11.52 7.76 24.98
N ALA A 167 11.34 9.00 24.58
CA ALA A 167 12.07 10.13 25.16
C ALA A 167 11.17 10.80 26.22
N PRO A 168 11.57 10.86 27.50
CA PRO A 168 10.85 11.62 28.50
C PRO A 168 10.84 13.10 28.10
N VAL A 169 9.72 13.77 28.36
CA VAL A 169 9.54 15.21 28.08
C VAL A 169 10.62 16.06 28.78
N THR A 170 11.16 15.56 29.90
CA THR A 170 12.11 16.27 30.75
C THR A 170 13.57 16.20 30.28
N SER A 171 13.98 15.14 29.59
CA SER A 171 15.39 14.90 29.28
C SER A 171 15.70 14.85 27.78
N GLY A 172 14.70 14.58 26.93
CA GLY A 172 14.88 14.38 25.49
C GLY A 172 15.75 13.17 25.11
N LYS A 173 16.31 12.45 26.09
CA LYS A 173 17.10 11.24 25.90
C LYS A 173 16.18 10.03 25.81
N LEU A 174 16.47 9.14 24.87
CA LEU A 174 15.68 7.92 24.71
C LEU A 174 15.97 6.97 25.88
N VAL A 175 14.93 6.50 26.57
CA VAL A 175 15.02 5.56 27.68
C VAL A 175 14.18 4.32 27.38
N MET A 176 14.63 3.18 27.90
CA MET A 176 13.82 1.99 28.03
C MET A 176 13.30 1.90 29.46
N CYS A 177 11.99 1.79 29.62
CA CYS A 177 11.35 1.61 30.90
C CYS A 177 10.56 0.30 30.92
N ARG A 178 10.55 -0.39 32.05
CA ARG A 178 9.62 -1.47 32.34
C ARG A 178 8.46 -0.89 33.12
N TYR A 179 7.27 -1.09 32.61
CA TYR A 179 6.03 -0.83 33.31
C TYR A 179 5.50 -2.15 33.86
N ASP A 180 5.39 -2.25 35.18
CA ASP A 180 4.79 -3.39 35.86
C ASP A 180 3.28 -3.15 35.97
N ALA A 181 2.50 -4.02 35.34
CA ALA A 181 1.06 -3.82 35.21
C ALA A 181 0.28 -4.18 36.49
N GLU A 182 0.88 -4.98 37.38
CA GLU A 182 0.26 -5.42 38.63
C GLU A 182 0.41 -4.35 39.72
N SER A 183 1.61 -3.79 39.83
CA SER A 183 1.96 -2.75 40.79
C SER A 183 1.73 -1.33 40.28
N ASN A 184 1.47 -1.16 38.98
CA ASN A 184 1.33 0.14 38.31
C ASN A 184 2.56 1.04 38.53
N THR A 185 3.75 0.44 38.45
CA THR A 185 5.03 1.13 38.64
C THR A 185 5.85 1.17 37.35
N LEU A 186 6.66 2.21 37.20
CA LEU A 186 7.55 2.41 36.06
C LEU A 186 8.99 2.41 36.55
N GLU A 187 9.80 1.47 36.07
CA GLU A 187 11.22 1.37 36.33
C GLU A 187 12.00 1.71 35.06
N GLN A 188 12.98 2.61 35.15
CA GLN A 188 13.91 2.84 34.04
C GLN A 188 14.94 1.72 33.99
N LEU A 189 14.98 0.97 32.89
CA LEU A 189 15.93 -0.13 32.70
C LEU A 189 17.26 0.34 32.12
N ALA A 190 17.23 1.28 31.17
CA ALA A 190 18.43 1.75 30.49
C ALA A 190 18.24 3.11 29.79
N ASP A 191 19.32 3.88 29.73
CA ASP A 191 19.48 4.97 28.76
C ASP A 191 19.93 4.38 27.42
N ILE A 192 19.27 4.75 26.32
CA ILE A 192 19.61 4.27 24.98
C ILE A 192 20.48 5.33 24.30
N THR A 193 21.78 5.01 24.19
CA THR A 193 22.82 5.94 23.72
C THR A 193 23.28 5.67 22.28
N ASP A 194 23.03 4.48 21.71
CA ASP A 194 23.36 4.12 20.33
C ASP A 194 22.16 3.48 19.61
N ARG A 195 21.93 3.86 18.35
CA ARG A 195 20.74 3.50 17.54
C ARG A 195 21.01 2.41 16.51
N ARG A 196 22.15 1.72 16.56
CA ARG A 196 22.52 0.73 15.55
C ARG A 196 21.87 -0.62 15.86
N ASN A 197 21.06 -1.13 14.93
CA ASN A 197 20.52 -2.49 14.91
C ASN A 197 19.52 -2.85 16.03
N ALA A 198 18.55 -1.98 16.34
CA ALA A 198 17.44 -2.36 17.21
C ALA A 198 16.51 -3.35 16.48
N THR A 199 16.48 -4.61 16.93
CA THR A 199 15.55 -5.64 16.44
C THR A 199 14.47 -5.88 17.49
N PHE A 200 13.20 -5.80 17.10
CA PHE A 200 12.09 -6.16 17.99
C PHE A 200 12.07 -7.67 18.19
N LEU A 201 12.40 -8.12 19.40
CA LEU A 201 12.21 -9.50 19.82
C LEU A 201 10.92 -9.59 20.64
N ALA A 202 9.92 -10.28 20.09
CA ALA A 202 8.78 -10.72 20.88
C ALA A 202 9.26 -11.87 21.78
N ALA A 203 9.63 -11.55 23.02
CA ALA A 203 9.86 -12.56 24.03
C ALA A 203 8.48 -12.98 24.60
N GLU A 204 7.88 -14.01 24.01
CA GLU A 204 6.79 -14.71 24.68
C GLU A 204 7.37 -15.47 25.87
N GLY A 205 6.87 -15.16 27.06
CA GLY A 205 7.50 -15.52 28.33
C GLY A 205 7.67 -17.02 28.55
N LYS A 206 8.87 -17.41 28.95
CA LYS A 206 9.18 -17.88 30.32
C LYS A 206 10.69 -17.69 30.53
N LEU A 207 11.07 -16.81 31.46
CA LEU A 207 12.36 -16.85 32.13
C LEU A 207 12.20 -17.69 33.40
#